data_AF-A0A929SIY5-F1
#
_entry.id   AF-A0A929SIY5-F1
#
_cell.length_a   1.000
_cell.length_b   1.000
_cell.length_c   1.000
_cell.angle_alpha   90.00
_cell.angle_beta   90.00
_cell.angle_gamma   90.00
#
_symmetry.space_group_name_H-M   'P 1'
#
loop_
_entity.id
_entity.type
_entity.pdbx_description
1 polymer ?
#
loop_
_entity_poly.entity_id
_entity_poly.type
_entity_poly.pdbx_seq_one_letter_code
_entity_poly.pdbx_strand_id
1 'polypeptide(L)'
;MKFLNSIAAAAALAAAIASCANAEVKAGETLYGTVLKQVSVSGDLSHKDGRLLPTNAIEVLEVKDGVVKFSITGYQNPKAPNVIYFTPKARIIAVAFSKQAKFQSESLGEEDGFNKVKITAYTDEG
;
A
#
# COMPACT_ATOMS: atom_id res chain seq x y z
N MET A 1 -39.25 7.31 -43.42
CA MET A 1 -38.49 6.56 -42.42
C MET A 1 -37.02 6.97 -42.48
N LYS A 2 -36.58 7.99 -41.72
CA LYS A 2 -35.16 8.40 -41.68
C LYS A 2 -34.80 9.24 -40.44
N PHE A 3 -35.41 8.93 -39.29
CA PHE A 3 -35.16 9.65 -38.03
C PHE A 3 -34.79 8.74 -36.85
N LEU A 4 -34.48 7.46 -37.07
CA LEU A 4 -34.18 6.52 -35.98
C LEU A 4 -32.68 6.24 -35.75
N ASN A 5 -31.77 6.78 -36.57
CA ASN A 5 -30.33 6.47 -36.46
C ASN A 5 -29.49 7.45 -35.62
N SER A 6 -30.08 8.51 -35.03
CA SER A 6 -29.31 9.54 -34.32
C SER A 6 -29.14 9.29 -32.81
N ILE A 7 -29.94 8.43 -32.19
CA ILE A 7 -29.92 8.27 -30.71
C ILE A 7 -28.93 7.17 -30.28
N ALA A 8 -28.68 6.17 -31.13
CA ALA A 8 -27.71 5.12 -30.85
C ALA A 8 -26.24 5.60 -30.84
N ALA A 9 -25.92 6.66 -31.60
CA ALA A 9 -24.57 7.21 -31.66
C ALA A 9 -24.20 8.08 -30.43
N ALA A 10 -25.19 8.66 -29.75
CA ALA A 10 -24.97 9.47 -28.55
C ALA A 10 -24.78 8.60 -27.28
N ALA A 11 -25.42 7.44 -27.21
CA ALA A 11 -25.30 6.52 -26.08
C ALA A 11 -23.96 5.75 -26.05
N ALA A 12 -23.36 5.49 -27.22
CA ALA A 12 -22.07 4.81 -27.31
C ALA A 12 -20.89 5.72 -26.90
N LEU A 13 -21.03 7.04 -27.02
CA LEU A 13 -19.98 7.97 -26.63
C LEU A 13 -19.96 8.26 -25.12
N ALA A 14 -21.09 8.13 -24.42
CA ALA A 14 -21.16 8.32 -22.96
C ALA A 14 -20.58 7.15 -22.16
N ALA A 15 -20.62 5.92 -22.69
CA ALA A 15 -20.03 4.75 -22.05
C ALA A 15 -18.50 4.67 -22.20
N ALA A 16 -17.93 5.37 -23.19
CA ALA A 16 -16.50 5.37 -23.47
C ALA A 16 -15.69 6.41 -22.66
N ILE A 17 -16.35 7.36 -21.99
CA ILE A 17 -15.69 8.40 -21.19
C ILE A 17 -15.60 8.04 -19.69
N ALA A 18 -16.23 6.95 -19.25
CA ALA A 18 -16.20 6.49 -17.86
C ALA A 18 -15.10 5.44 -17.58
N SER A 19 -14.40 4.95 -18.61
CA SER A 19 -13.38 3.89 -18.45
C SER A 19 -11.95 4.42 -18.36
N CYS A 20 -11.76 5.68 -17.98
CA CYS A 20 -10.45 6.18 -17.59
C CYS A 20 -10.06 5.60 -16.22
N ALA A 21 -9.65 4.33 -16.25
CA ALA A 21 -8.57 3.73 -15.48
C ALA A 21 -8.48 4.11 -13.99
N ASN A 22 -9.40 3.62 -13.18
CA ASN A 22 -9.02 3.20 -11.84
C ASN A 22 -8.56 1.75 -11.99
N ALA A 23 -7.24 1.53 -12.06
CA ALA A 23 -6.70 0.18 -11.90
C ALA A 23 -7.11 -0.29 -10.50
N GLU A 24 -8.08 -1.21 -10.42
CA GLU A 24 -8.49 -1.81 -9.15
C GLU A 24 -7.31 -2.58 -8.58
N VAL A 25 -6.89 -2.22 -7.37
CA VAL A 25 -5.86 -2.97 -6.64
C VAL A 25 -6.40 -4.35 -6.32
N LYS A 26 -5.63 -5.40 -6.62
CA LYS A 26 -6.02 -6.79 -6.36
C LYS A 26 -5.04 -7.49 -5.44
N ALA A 27 -5.56 -8.47 -4.69
CA ALA A 27 -4.72 -9.39 -3.91
C ALA A 27 -3.75 -10.13 -4.82
N GLY A 28 -2.52 -10.32 -4.34
CA GLY A 28 -1.41 -10.91 -5.09
C GLY A 28 -0.62 -9.93 -5.96
N GLU A 29 -1.06 -8.68 -6.08
CA GLU A 29 -0.32 -7.66 -6.82
C GLU A 29 0.86 -7.11 -6.00
N THR A 30 1.92 -6.75 -6.70
CA THR A 30 3.03 -5.96 -6.16
C THR A 30 2.83 -4.51 -6.55
N LEU A 31 2.68 -3.63 -5.56
CA LEU A 31 2.46 -2.20 -5.79
C LEU A 31 3.68 -1.37 -5.42
N TYR A 32 3.92 -0.32 -6.20
CA TYR A 32 4.90 0.72 -5.89
C TYR A 32 4.12 1.99 -5.54
N GLY A 33 4.26 2.45 -4.30
CA GLY A 33 3.69 3.73 -3.90
C GLY A 33 4.34 4.86 -4.71
N THR A 34 3.53 5.81 -5.17
CA THR A 34 4.00 7.08 -5.76
C THR A 34 3.89 8.24 -4.78
N VAL A 35 3.14 8.06 -3.70
CA VAL A 35 2.89 9.03 -2.64
C VAL A 35 3.04 8.39 -1.26
N LEU A 36 3.14 9.23 -0.24
CA LEU A 36 3.17 8.81 1.15
C LEU A 36 1.75 8.44 1.61
N LYS A 37 1.58 7.22 2.14
CA LYS A 37 0.29 6.71 2.59
C LYS A 37 0.19 6.57 4.10
N GLN A 38 -1.01 6.69 4.63
CA GLN A 38 -1.27 6.41 6.04
C GLN A 38 -1.28 4.90 6.30
N VAL A 39 -0.70 4.49 7.43
CA VAL A 39 -0.72 3.09 7.85
C VAL A 39 -1.52 2.92 9.13
N SER A 40 -2.35 1.88 9.16
CA SER A 40 -3.05 1.36 10.32
C SER A 40 -2.55 -0.06 10.60
N VAL A 41 -2.45 -0.43 11.88
CA VAL A 41 -2.11 -1.81 12.28
C VAL A 41 -3.36 -2.67 12.43
N SER A 42 -4.51 -2.07 12.75
CA SER A 42 -5.77 -2.78 12.99
C SER A 42 -6.64 -2.95 11.75
N GLY A 43 -6.38 -2.18 10.70
CA GLY A 43 -7.26 -2.06 9.54
C GLY A 43 -8.30 -0.94 9.67
N ASP A 44 -8.45 -0.33 10.85
CA ASP A 44 -9.21 0.90 11.01
C ASP A 44 -8.36 2.09 10.55
N LEU A 45 -8.67 2.63 9.36
CA LEU A 45 -7.94 3.74 8.76
C LEU A 45 -8.22 5.10 9.44
N SER A 46 -9.16 5.18 10.38
CA SER A 46 -9.30 6.37 11.24
C SER A 46 -8.13 6.49 12.23
N HIS A 47 -7.50 5.36 12.58
CA HIS A 47 -6.32 5.30 13.43
C HIS A 47 -5.03 5.48 12.62
N LYS A 48 -4.22 6.45 13.06
CA LYS A 48 -2.96 6.84 12.42
C LYS A 48 -1.78 6.19 13.13
N ASP A 49 -1.51 4.93 12.82
CA ASP A 49 -0.40 4.18 13.45
C ASP A 49 0.95 4.41 12.77
N GLY A 50 0.98 4.88 11.53
CA GLY A 50 2.24 5.12 10.82
C GLY A 50 2.09 5.78 9.46
N ARG A 51 3.18 5.71 8.70
CA ARG A 51 3.28 6.14 7.30
C ARG A 51 4.09 5.15 6.47
N LEU A 52 3.54 4.79 5.32
CA LEU A 52 4.21 4.05 4.26
C LEU A 52 4.80 5.05 3.28
N LEU A 53 6.08 4.89 2.96
CA LEU A 53 6.78 5.77 2.04
C LEU A 53 6.89 5.11 0.65
N PRO A 54 6.95 5.90 -0.43
CA PRO A 54 7.06 5.43 -1.81
C PRO A 54 8.49 4.97 -2.15
N THR A 55 9.10 4.12 -1.31
CA THR A 55 10.49 3.66 -1.48
C THR A 55 10.60 2.18 -1.77
N ASN A 56 9.61 1.38 -1.38
CA ASN A 56 9.64 -0.06 -1.53
C ASN A 56 8.34 -0.56 -2.14
N ALA A 57 8.44 -1.69 -2.83
CA ALA A 57 7.25 -2.40 -3.26
C ALA A 57 6.54 -3.02 -2.04
N ILE A 58 5.22 -3.08 -2.10
CA ILE A 58 4.39 -3.83 -1.16
C ILE A 58 3.72 -4.99 -1.87
N GLU A 59 3.52 -6.09 -1.17
CA GLU A 59 2.70 -7.21 -1.62
C GLU A 59 1.28 -7.02 -1.06
N VAL A 60 0.28 -6.94 -1.92
CA VAL A 60 -1.12 -6.83 -1.52
C VAL A 60 -1.63 -8.22 -1.12
N LEU A 61 -2.03 -8.36 0.13
CA LEU A 61 -2.55 -9.62 0.66
C LEU A 61 -4.07 -9.71 0.53
N GLU A 62 -4.77 -8.60 0.75
CA GLU A 62 -6.22 -8.53 0.72
C GLU A 62 -6.65 -7.09 0.41
N VAL A 63 -7.76 -6.96 -0.30
CA VAL A 63 -8.43 -5.68 -0.56
C VAL A 63 -9.88 -5.83 -0.17
N LYS A 64 -10.35 -5.02 0.77
CA LYS A 64 -11.71 -5.10 1.28
C LYS A 64 -12.18 -3.72 1.73
N ASP A 65 -13.34 -3.31 1.24
CA ASP A 65 -14.01 -2.06 1.62
C ASP A 65 -13.10 -0.81 1.50
N GLY A 66 -12.25 -0.75 0.46
CA GLY A 66 -11.30 0.36 0.25
C GLY A 66 -10.02 0.28 1.09
N VAL A 67 -9.88 -0.77 1.91
CA VAL A 67 -8.72 -1.02 2.77
C VAL A 67 -7.85 -2.10 2.15
N VAL A 68 -6.57 -1.77 1.95
CA VAL A 68 -5.53 -2.66 1.44
C VAL A 68 -4.75 -3.20 2.62
N LYS A 69 -4.86 -4.51 2.84
CA LYS A 69 -3.93 -5.25 3.70
C LYS A 69 -2.70 -5.61 2.88
N PHE A 70 -1.53 -5.21 3.35
CA PHE A 70 -0.29 -5.42 2.62
C PHE A 70 0.78 -6.02 3.51
N SER A 71 1.78 -6.61 2.87
CA SER A 71 3.05 -6.94 3.51
C SER A 71 4.22 -6.25 2.83
N ILE A 72 5.26 -6.01 3.63
CA ILE A 72 6.48 -5.38 3.16
C ILE A 72 7.66 -5.98 3.92
N THR A 73 8.72 -6.26 3.18
CA THR A 73 10.00 -6.72 3.73
C THR A 73 10.95 -5.54 3.83
N GLY A 74 11.68 -5.45 4.93
CA GLY A 74 12.72 -4.44 5.13
C GLY A 74 13.59 -4.75 6.33
N TYR A 75 14.24 -3.73 6.87
CA TYR A 75 15.28 -3.86 7.89
C TYR A 75 14.96 -3.00 9.11
N GLN A 76 14.96 -3.58 10.30
CA GLN A 76 14.78 -2.88 11.57
C GLN A 76 16.12 -2.60 12.23
N ASN A 77 16.32 -1.33 12.61
CA ASN A 77 17.41 -0.97 13.49
C ASN A 77 17.00 -1.31 14.95
N PRO A 78 17.80 -2.07 15.71
CA PRO A 78 17.51 -2.35 17.12
C PRO A 78 17.30 -1.10 17.99
N LYS A 79 17.91 0.03 17.61
CA LYS A 79 17.79 1.33 18.29
C LYS A 79 16.53 2.11 17.89
N ALA A 80 15.84 1.71 16.81
CA ALA A 80 14.62 2.33 16.30
C ALA A 80 13.68 1.27 15.72
N PRO A 81 13.15 0.35 16.56
CA PRO A 81 12.40 -0.82 16.10
C PRO A 81 11.06 -0.45 15.43
N ASN A 82 10.53 0.75 15.69
CA ASN A 82 9.31 1.25 15.06
C ASN A 82 9.50 1.72 13.61
N VAL A 83 10.72 1.64 13.06
CA VAL A 83 11.04 2.07 11.68
C VAL A 83 11.59 0.89 10.90
N ILE A 84 11.01 0.66 9.73
CA ILE A 84 11.46 -0.33 8.76
C ILE A 84 12.18 0.41 7.62
N TYR A 85 13.44 0.08 7.41
CA TYR A 85 14.29 0.63 6.36
C TYR A 85 14.23 -0.25 5.11
N PHE A 86 14.43 0.37 3.94
CA PHE A 86 14.55 -0.31 2.65
C PHE A 86 15.79 -1.20 2.56
N THR A 87 16.91 -0.72 3.12
CA THR A 87 18.22 -1.39 3.06
C THR A 87 18.94 -1.15 4.39
N PRO A 88 19.79 -2.08 4.86
CA PRO A 88 20.60 -1.85 6.05
C PRO A 88 21.59 -0.70 5.81
N LYS A 89 22.04 -0.06 6.90
CA LYS A 89 23.06 1.02 6.94
C LYS A 89 22.71 2.34 6.22
N ALA A 90 21.73 2.38 5.31
CA ALA A 90 21.23 3.62 4.73
C ALA A 90 19.93 4.09 5.41
N ARG A 91 19.74 5.40 5.54
CA ARG A 91 18.52 6.01 6.11
C ARG A 91 17.43 6.17 5.05
N ILE A 92 17.12 5.09 4.33
CA ILE A 92 16.00 5.04 3.38
C ILE A 92 14.86 4.28 4.06
N ILE A 93 13.80 4.99 4.43
CA ILE A 93 12.69 4.43 5.23
C ILE A 93 11.63 3.88 4.29
N ALA A 94 11.19 2.66 4.54
CA ALA A 94 10.08 2.02 3.84
C ALA A 94 8.75 2.27 4.54
N VAL A 95 8.68 2.02 5.86
CA VAL A 95 7.52 2.34 6.68
C VAL A 95 7.98 2.79 8.06
N ALA A 96 7.33 3.81 8.61
CA ALA A 96 7.58 4.29 9.97
C ALA A 96 6.28 4.25 10.76
N PHE A 97 6.29 3.54 11.88
CA PHE A 97 5.20 3.50 12.83
C PHE A 97 5.42 4.51 13.95
N SER A 98 4.32 4.93 14.58
CA SER A 98 4.35 5.66 15.84
C SER A 98 5.05 4.80 16.90
N LYS A 99 5.63 5.44 17.92
CA LYS A 99 6.31 4.72 19.01
C LYS A 99 5.37 3.86 19.87
N GLN A 100 4.05 4.07 19.73
CA GLN A 100 3.01 3.39 20.51
C GLN A 100 2.35 2.25 19.72
N ALA A 101 2.51 2.23 18.39
CA ALA A 101 1.93 1.23 17.53
C ALA A 101 2.52 -0.15 17.84
N LYS A 102 1.65 -1.16 17.93
CA LYS A 102 2.02 -2.56 18.19
C LYS A 102 1.74 -3.40 16.94
N PHE A 103 2.64 -3.35 15.96
CA PHE A 103 2.52 -4.11 14.72
C PHE A 103 3.14 -5.50 14.82
N GLN A 104 2.67 -6.40 13.97
CA GLN A 104 3.26 -7.73 13.83
C GLN A 104 4.46 -7.69 12.89
N SER A 105 5.56 -8.28 13.32
CA SER A 105 6.77 -8.45 12.51
C SER A 105 7.27 -9.89 12.60
N GLU A 106 7.49 -10.50 11.45
CA GLU A 106 8.17 -11.78 11.32
C GLU A 106 9.66 -11.54 11.07
N SER A 107 10.53 -12.18 11.87
CA SER A 107 11.98 -12.10 11.66
C SER A 107 12.42 -13.07 10.56
N LEU A 108 13.15 -12.54 9.59
CA LEU A 108 13.75 -13.30 8.49
C LEU A 108 15.27 -13.47 8.65
N GLY A 109 15.82 -13.06 9.80
CA GLY A 109 17.24 -13.12 10.11
C GLY A 109 17.87 -11.74 10.39
N GLU A 110 19.19 -11.72 10.48
CA GLU A 110 19.98 -10.52 10.71
C GLU A 110 20.90 -10.26 9.52
N GLU A 111 21.00 -9.00 9.12
CA GLU A 111 21.87 -8.55 8.04
C GLU A 111 22.48 -7.21 8.46
N ASP A 112 23.81 -7.14 8.50
CA ASP A 112 24.52 -5.88 8.77
C ASP A 112 24.19 -5.18 10.11
N GLY A 113 23.82 -5.96 11.14
CA GLY A 113 23.41 -5.46 12.46
C GLY A 113 21.97 -4.95 12.51
N PHE A 114 21.17 -5.22 11.46
CA PHE A 114 19.75 -4.93 11.38
C PHE A 114 18.96 -6.23 11.28
N ASN A 115 17.78 -6.27 11.89
CA ASN A 115 16.88 -7.40 11.77
C ASN A 115 16.11 -7.28 10.47
N LYS A 116 16.27 -8.25 9.56
CA LYS A 116 15.45 -8.34 8.36
C LYS A 116 14.08 -8.85 8.76
N VAL A 117 13.02 -8.13 8.41
CA VAL A 117 11.67 -8.45 8.84
C VAL A 117 10.65 -8.33 7.71
N LYS A 118 9.61 -9.16 7.78
CA LYS A 118 8.36 -8.97 7.03
C LYS A 118 7.32 -8.45 8.00
N ILE A 119 6.66 -7.35 7.65
CA ILE A 119 5.55 -6.80 8.45
C ILE A 119 4.26 -6.88 7.66
N THR A 120 3.14 -6.90 8.36
CA THR A 120 1.79 -6.78 7.78
C THR A 120 1.08 -5.58 8.38
N ALA A 121 0.46 -4.76 7.54
CA ALA A 121 -0.29 -3.60 7.96
C ALA A 121 -1.36 -3.24 6.92
N TYR A 122 -2.05 -2.13 7.15
CA TYR A 122 -3.19 -1.69 6.34
C TYR A 122 -3.00 -0.25 5.86
N THR A 123 -3.45 0.03 4.65
CA THR A 123 -3.48 1.37 4.03
C THR A 123 -4.75 1.51 3.20
N ASP A 124 -5.04 2.72 2.72
CA ASP A 124 -6.03 2.96 1.67
C ASP A 124 -5.53 2.54 0.28
N GLU A 125 -6.48 2.31 -0.63
CA GLU A 125 -6.20 2.03 -2.05
C GLU A 125 -5.57 3.22 -2.80
N GLY A 126 -5.79 4.46 -2.33
CA GLY A 126 -5.39 5.73 -2.98
C GLY A 126 -3.94 6.13 -2.77
#